data_AF-A0A0M3HHN2-F1
#
_entry.id   AF-A0A0M3HHN2-F1
#
_cell.length_a   1.000
_cell.length_b   1.000
_cell.length_c   1.000
_cell.angle_alpha   90.00
_cell.angle_beta   90.00
_cell.angle_gamma   90.00
#
_symmetry.space_group_name_H-M   'P 1'
#
loop_
_entity.id
_entity.type
_entity.pdbx_description
1 polymer ?
#
loop_
_entity_poly.entity_id
_entity_poly.type
_entity_poly.pdbx_seq_one_letter_code
_entity_poly.pdbx_strand_id
1 'polypeptide(L)'
;MSSYSWSANICGRKLWYFVPPGNEEFFRRDRNGFVEDIRIAKEKWLKANVVQFVQLPGEIVFVPSNWYHQVHNLVGRYVPFCW
;
A
#
# COMPACT_ATOMS: atom_id res chain seq x y z
N MET A 1 3.13 -18.40 -11.25
CA MET A 1 4.13 -17.33 -11.43
C MET A 1 3.67 -16.15 -10.59
N SER A 2 4.46 -15.74 -9.60
CA SER A 2 4.20 -14.53 -8.83
C SER A 2 5.01 -13.38 -9.44
N SER A 3 4.37 -12.23 -9.64
CA SER A 3 5.04 -11.03 -10.15
C SER A 3 5.65 -10.23 -8.99
N TYR A 4 6.61 -9.38 -9.33
CA TYR A 4 7.15 -8.34 -8.45
C TYR A 4 6.76 -6.99 -9.04
N SER A 5 6.72 -5.94 -8.22
CA SER A 5 6.51 -4.59 -8.72
C SER A 5 7.37 -3.57 -7.99
N TRP A 6 7.45 -2.38 -8.56
CA TRP A 6 8.13 -1.24 -7.96
C TRP A 6 7.36 0.03 -8.32
N SER A 7 7.50 1.07 -7.48
CA SER A 7 6.86 2.36 -7.69
C SER A 7 7.84 3.49 -7.37
N ALA A 8 8.14 4.32 -8.36
CA ALA A 8 8.81 5.61 -8.14
C ALA A 8 7.76 6.71 -7.95
N ASN A 9 7.93 7.52 -6.91
CA ASN A 9 7.05 8.66 -6.67
C ASN A 9 7.65 9.94 -7.25
N ILE A 10 7.09 10.41 -8.36
CA ILE A 10 7.56 11.62 -9.03
C ILE A 10 7.17 12.89 -8.26
N CYS A 11 5.95 12.94 -7.71
CA CYS A 11 5.46 14.12 -7.01
C CYS A 11 4.35 13.79 -6.00
N GLY A 12 4.12 14.71 -5.06
CA GLY A 12 3.15 14.50 -3.98
C GLY A 12 3.62 13.47 -2.95
N ARG A 13 2.71 13.04 -2.09
CA ARG A 13 3.01 12.06 -1.02
C ARG A 13 2.02 10.91 -1.08
N LYS A 14 2.50 9.68 -1.02
CA LYS A 14 1.67 8.47 -1.02
C LYS A 14 1.76 7.77 0.32
N LEU A 15 0.63 7.44 0.92
CA LEU A 15 0.55 6.61 2.11
C LEU A 15 0.36 5.16 1.69
N TRP A 16 1.33 4.33 2.04
CA TRP A 16 1.34 2.91 1.77
C TRP A 16 0.93 2.11 3.00
N TYR A 17 0.22 1.01 2.73
CA TYR A 17 -0.03 -0.06 3.67
C TYR A 17 0.41 -1.37 3.03
N PHE A 18 1.28 -2.10 3.72
CA PHE A 18 1.75 -3.42 3.32
C PHE A 18 1.25 -4.45 4.31
N VAL A 19 0.73 -5.56 3.80
CA VAL A 19 0.32 -6.72 4.58
C VAL A 19 1.19 -7.90 4.13
N PRO A 20 1.90 -8.57 5.05
CA PRO A 20 2.71 -9.73 4.72
C PRO A 20 1.87 -10.84 4.05
N PRO A 21 2.47 -11.63 3.14
CA PRO A 21 1.76 -12.74 2.51
C PRO A 21 1.12 -13.70 3.53
N GLY A 22 -0.15 -14.04 3.33
CA GLY A 22 -0.97 -14.86 4.22
C GLY A 22 -1.72 -14.05 5.29
N ASN A 23 -1.29 -12.81 5.60
CA ASN A 23 -1.96 -11.97 6.59
C ASN A 23 -3.10 -11.13 6.00
N GLU A 24 -3.26 -11.10 4.67
CA GLU A 24 -4.44 -10.53 4.02
C GLU A 24 -5.75 -11.18 4.46
N GLU A 25 -5.69 -12.43 4.95
CA GLU A 25 -6.83 -13.19 5.46
C GLU A 25 -7.53 -12.53 6.65
N PHE A 26 -6.82 -11.72 7.45
CA PHE A 26 -7.43 -10.90 8.51
C PHE A 26 -8.44 -9.89 7.96
N PHE A 27 -8.27 -9.51 6.69
CA PHE A 27 -9.08 -8.56 5.96
C PHE A 27 -10.05 -9.24 4.97
N ARG A 28 -10.15 -10.58 4.99
CA ARG A 28 -11.15 -11.29 4.20
C ARG A 28 -12.54 -10.98 4.75
N ARG A 29 -13.44 -10.53 3.88
CA ARG A 29 -14.83 -10.21 4.24
C ARG A 29 -15.68 -11.47 4.25
N ASP A 30 -15.62 -12.22 3.15
CA ASP A 30 -16.37 -13.45 2.92
C ASP A 30 -15.69 -14.28 1.80
N ARG A 31 -16.39 -15.29 1.26
CA ARG A 31 -15.86 -16.13 0.17
C ARG A 31 -15.64 -15.37 -1.14
N ASN A 32 -16.23 -14.19 -1.29
CA ASN A 32 -16.21 -13.40 -2.51
C ASN A 32 -15.11 -12.32 -2.49
N GLY A 33 -14.39 -12.13 -1.38
CA GLY A 33 -13.20 -11.30 -1.38
C GLY A 33 -12.80 -10.65 -0.05
N PHE A 34 -12.00 -9.60 -0.20
CA PHE A 34 -11.41 -8.82 0.90
C PHE A 34 -12.15 -7.50 1.07
N VAL A 35 -11.98 -6.85 2.23
CA VAL A 35 -12.44 -5.47 2.43
C VAL A 35 -11.76 -4.54 1.43
N GLU A 36 -12.51 -3.58 0.90
CA GLU A 36 -11.97 -2.63 -0.10
C GLU A 36 -10.96 -1.65 0.49
N ASP A 37 -11.05 -1.36 1.79
CA ASP A 37 -10.17 -0.44 2.50
C ASP A 37 -9.84 -1.01 3.88
N ILE A 38 -8.60 -1.39 4.12
CA ILE A 38 -8.18 -2.02 5.38
C ILE A 38 -8.23 -1.04 6.56
N ARG A 39 -8.35 0.28 6.31
CA ARG A 39 -8.41 1.33 7.34
C ARG A 39 -9.71 1.30 8.13
N ILE A 40 -10.75 0.62 7.64
CA ILE A 40 -11.98 0.40 8.41
C ILE A 40 -11.79 -0.63 9.54
N ALA A 41 -10.72 -1.42 9.49
CA ALA A 41 -10.44 -2.53 10.41
C ALA A 41 -9.06 -2.36 11.09
N LYS A 42 -8.76 -1.14 11.55
CA LYS A 42 -7.48 -0.78 12.19
C LYS A 42 -7.14 -1.64 13.41
N GLU A 43 -8.15 -2.11 14.12
CA GLU A 43 -8.01 -3.02 15.27
C GLU A 43 -7.30 -4.33 14.91
N LYS A 44 -7.32 -4.74 13.64
CA LYS A 44 -6.66 -5.96 13.17
C LYS A 44 -5.21 -5.75 12.79
N TRP A 45 -4.75 -4.51 12.62
CA TRP A 45 -3.46 -4.22 11.99
C TRP A 45 -2.27 -4.79 12.74
N LEU A 46 -2.30 -4.72 14.08
CA LEU A 46 -1.24 -5.28 14.91
C LEU A 46 -1.13 -6.80 14.71
N LYS A 47 -2.27 -7.51 14.65
CA LYS A 47 -2.29 -8.96 14.44
C LYS A 47 -1.90 -9.34 13.01
N ALA A 48 -2.28 -8.53 12.03
CA ALA A 48 -1.96 -8.72 10.62
C ALA A 48 -0.55 -8.23 10.25
N ASN A 49 0.23 -7.69 11.20
CA ASN A 49 1.56 -7.11 10.97
C ASN A 49 1.57 -6.07 9.83
N VAL A 50 0.57 -5.18 9.81
CA VAL A 50 0.48 -4.13 8.79
C VAL A 50 1.65 -3.15 8.95
N VAL A 51 2.39 -2.95 7.86
CA VAL A 51 3.44 -1.94 7.78
C VAL A 51 2.89 -0.71 7.08
N GLN A 52 2.96 0.45 7.74
CA GLN A 52 2.50 1.73 7.22
C GLN A 52 3.69 2.68 7.04
N PHE A 53 3.79 3.32 5.87
CA PHE A 53 4.79 4.36 5.63
C PHE A 53 4.34 5.36 4.56
N VAL A 54 4.93 6.55 4.57
CA VAL A 54 4.72 7.57 3.54
C VAL A 54 5.88 7.54 2.57
N GLN A 55 5.58 7.46 1.27
CA GLN A 55 6.53 7.65 0.18
C GLN A 55 6.52 9.12 -0.25
N LEU A 56 7.68 9.76 -0.17
CA LEU A 56 7.97 11.13 -0.55
C LEU A 56 8.38 11.23 -2.04
N PRO A 57 8.41 12.43 -2.66
CA PRO A 57 8.93 12.60 -4.01
C PRO A 57 10.40 12.15 -4.12
N GLY A 58 10.74 11.48 -5.22
CA GLY A 58 12.07 10.94 -5.50
C GLY A 58 12.33 9.56 -4.90
N GLU A 59 11.47 9.06 -4.01
CA GLU A 59 11.64 7.73 -3.40
C GLU A 59 11.09 6.60 -4.29
N ILE A 60 11.72 5.44 -4.16
CA ILE A 60 11.30 4.20 -4.83
C ILE A 60 10.87 3.18 -3.78
N VAL A 61 9.73 2.55 -4.02
CA VAL A 61 9.20 1.43 -3.23
C VAL A 61 9.29 0.17 -4.08
N PHE A 62 9.95 -0.87 -3.58
CA PHE A 62 9.88 -2.21 -4.15
C PHE A 62 8.80 -3.02 -3.43
N VAL A 63 7.93 -3.69 -4.19
CA VAL A 63 6.87 -4.56 -3.68
C VAL A 63 7.24 -6.01 -4.01
N PRO A 64 7.59 -6.83 -3.01
CA PRO A 64 7.88 -8.23 -3.26
C PRO A 64 6.61 -8.99 -3.68
N SER A 65 6.79 -10.16 -4.28
CA SER A 65 5.68 -11.03 -4.67
C SER A 65 4.73 -11.36 -3.52
N ASN A 66 3.43 -11.40 -3.84
CA ASN A 66 2.34 -11.80 -2.94
C ASN A 66 2.11 -10.87 -1.73
N TRP A 67 2.72 -9.68 -1.69
CA TRP A 67 2.40 -8.69 -0.66
C TRP A 67 1.10 -7.97 -1.01
N TYR A 68 0.09 -8.11 -0.17
CA TYR A 68 -1.12 -7.32 -0.29
C TYR A 68 -0.83 -5.88 0.12
N HIS A 69 -1.27 -4.91 -0.68
CA HIS A 69 -0.91 -3.52 -0.46
C HIS A 69 -2.02 -2.55 -0.89
N GLN A 70 -2.12 -1.44 -0.18
CA GLN A 70 -3.02 -0.32 -0.50
C GLN A 70 -2.24 1.00 -0.49
N VAL A 71 -2.58 1.89 -1.42
CA VAL A 71 -1.89 3.17 -1.60
C VAL A 71 -2.90 4.29 -1.66
N HIS A 72 -2.70 5.32 -0.85
CA HIS A 72 -3.54 6.51 -0.84
C HIS A 72 -2.72 7.76 -1.12
N ASN A 73 -3.18 8.60 -2.03
CA ASN A 73 -2.57 9.90 -2.26
C ASN A 73 -2.93 10.83 -1.10
N LEU A 74 -1.93 11.34 -0.38
CA LEU A 74 -2.12 12.28 0.73
C LEU A 74 -2.15 13.73 0.27
N VAL A 75 -1.34 14.07 -0.73
CA VAL A 75 -1.26 15.40 -1.33
C VAL A 75 -1.12 15.23 -2.83
N GLY A 76 -2.00 15.88 -3.58
CA GLY A 76 -1.91 15.99 -5.02
C GLY A 76 -1.49 17.41 -5.43
N ARG A 77 -0.47 17.48 -6.31
CA ARG A 77 0.08 18.66 -7.02
C ARG A 77 1.04 19.55 -6.22
N TYR A 78 2.30 19.65 -6.68
CA TYR A 78 2.78 20.56 -7.73
C TYR A 78 3.97 19.88 -8.43
N VAL A 79 3.95 19.79 -9.75
CA VAL A 79 5.17 19.59 -10.55
C VAL A 79 5.34 20.89 -11.32
N PRO A 80 6.09 21.88 -10.79
CA PRO A 80 6.52 22.96 -11.66
C PRO A 80 7.45 22.30 -12.68
N PHE A 81 7.03 22.31 -13.94
CA PHE A 81 7.75 21.84 -15.11
C PHE A 81 9.28 21.72 -14.90
N CYS A 82 9.80 20.50 -14.93
CA CYS A 82 11.18 20.27 -15.32
C CYS A 82 11.12 19.74 -16.76
N TRP A 83 11.68 20.51 -17.69
CA TRP A 83 11.99 20.10 -19.06
C TRP A 83 13.00 18.95 -19.05
#